data_AF-A0A1X4XUU5-F1
#
_entry.id   AF-A0A1X4XUU5-F1
#
_cell.length_a   1.000
_cell.length_b   1.000
_cell.length_c   1.000
_cell.angle_alpha   90.00
_cell.angle_beta   90.00
_cell.angle_gamma   90.00
#
_symmetry.space_group_name_H-M   'P 1'
#
loop_
_entity.id
_entity.type
_entity.pdbx_description
1 polymer ?
#
loop_
_entity_poly.entity_id
_entity_poly.type
_entity_poly.pdbx_seq_one_letter_code
_entity_poly.pdbx_strand_id
1 'polypeptide(L)' 'MKKMRANYPQAFKAKVALEAIKEEKTTSELASQYQVHPGQIRNWKKDLSFYKNIVY' A
#
# COMPACT_ATOMS: atom_id res chain seq x y z
N MET A 1 -1.36 -14.98 -19.20
CA MET A 1 -2.60 -14.48 -18.56
C MET A 1 -2.38 -13.04 -18.07
N LYS A 2 -3.08 -12.07 -18.66
CA LYS A 2 -2.93 -10.64 -18.33
C LYS A 2 -3.48 -10.41 -16.93
N LYS A 3 -2.60 -10.27 -15.93
CA LYS A 3 -2.98 -9.96 -14.55
C LYS A 3 -3.71 -8.62 -14.58
N MET A 4 -5.05 -8.66 -14.55
CA MET A 4 -5.89 -7.48 -14.55
C MET A 4 -5.58 -6.75 -13.25
N ARG A 5 -4.75 -5.71 -13.35
CA ARG A 5 -4.32 -4.93 -12.19
C ARG A 5 -5.57 -4.25 -11.67
N ALA A 6 -6.12 -4.76 -10.57
CA ALA A 6 -7.18 -4.06 -9.85
C ALA A 6 -6.64 -2.65 -9.53
N ASN A 7 -7.20 -1.65 -10.21
CA ASN A 7 -6.76 -0.27 -10.08
C ASN A 7 -7.35 0.29 -8.79
N TYR A 8 -6.66 0.04 -7.67
CA TYR A 8 -6.97 0.77 -6.44
C TYR A 8 -6.70 2.26 -6.66
N PRO A 9 -7.60 3.15 -6.21
CA PRO A 9 -7.38 4.58 -6.31
C PRO A 9 -6.08 4.95 -5.60
N GLN A 10 -5.35 5.92 -6.17
CA GLN A 10 -4.04 6.34 -5.65
C GLN A 10 -4.13 6.82 -4.19
N ALA A 11 -5.23 7.50 -3.85
CA ALA A 11 -5.55 7.90 -2.48
C ALA A 11 -5.70 6.71 -1.51
N PHE A 12 -6.28 5.60 -1.97
CA PHE A 12 -6.43 4.38 -1.16
C PHE A 12 -5.08 3.71 -0.92
N LYS A 13 -4.25 3.59 -1.97
CA LYS A 13 -2.88 3.07 -1.85
C LYS A 13 -2.05 3.91 -0.89
N ALA A 14 -2.16 5.24 -0.98
CA ALA A 14 -1.46 6.17 -0.11
C ALA A 14 -1.93 6.04 1.35
N LYS A 15 -3.23 5.95 1.59
CA LYS A 15 -3.79 5.74 2.94
C LYS A 15 -3.28 4.45 3.58
N VAL A 16 -3.37 3.32 2.86
CA VAL A 16 -2.90 2.02 3.35
C VAL A 16 -1.38 1.98 3.52
N ALA A 17 -0.63 2.61 2.61
CA ALA A 17 0.83 2.72 2.73
C ALA A 17 1.25 3.59 3.92
N LEU A 18 0.54 4.69 4.20
CA LEU A 18 0.80 5.54 5.36
C LEU A 18 0.51 4.80 6.68
N GLU A 19 -0.61 4.08 6.77
CA GLU A 19 -0.91 3.23 7.93
C GLU A 19 0.13 2.12 8.10
N ALA A 20 0.60 1.53 7.00
CA ALA A 20 1.67 0.54 7.04
C ALA A 20 3.06 1.13 7.38
N ILE A 21 3.29 2.44 7.19
CA ILE A 21 4.52 3.16 7.59
C ILE A 21 4.44 3.60 9.04
N LYS A 22 3.25 3.99 9.52
CA LYS A 22 3.02 4.35 10.91
C LYS A 22 3.23 3.19 11.90
N GLU A 23 3.32 1.96 11.41
CA GLU A 23 3.52 0.73 12.22
C GLU A 23 2.45 0.51 13.31
N GLU A 24 1.37 1.29 13.33
CA GLU A 24 0.24 1.13 14.23
C GLU A 24 -0.51 -0.20 14.00
N LYS A 25 -0.42 -0.77 12.79
CA LYS A 25 -1.00 -2.06 12.43
C LYS A 25 -0.06 -2.83 11.54
N THR A 26 -0.01 -4.15 11.73
CA THR A 26 0.80 -5.01 10.87
C THR A 26 0.22 -5.03 9.45
N THR A 27 1.08 -5.24 8.46
CA THR A 27 0.65 -5.38 7.05
C THR A 27 -0.36 -6.52 6.86
N SER A 28 -0.35 -7.52 7.75
CA SER A 28 -1.30 -8.62 7.77
C SER A 28 -2.68 -8.20 8.27
N GLU A 29 -2.74 -7.38 9.33
CA GLU A 29 -4.02 -6.84 9.83
C GLU A 29 -4.62 -5.84 8.84
N LEU A 30 -3.81 -4.97 8.25
CA LEU A 30 -4.26 -4.06 7.21
C LEU A 30 -4.75 -4.83 5.98
N ALA A 31 -4.08 -5.93 5.61
CA ALA A 31 -4.53 -6.81 4.55
C ALA A 31 -5.92 -7.40 4.82
N SER A 32 -6.16 -7.91 6.02
CA SER A 32 -7.48 -8.41 6.43
C SER A 32 -8.54 -7.30 6.51
N GLN A 33 -8.19 -6.15 7.10
CA GLN A 33 -9.13 -5.03 7.31
C GLN A 33 -9.59 -4.41 5.99
N TYR A 34 -8.66 -4.25 5.04
CA TYR A 34 -8.92 -3.62 3.75
C TYR A 34 -9.16 -4.64 2.63
N GLN A 35 -9.21 -5.94 2.94
CA GLN A 35 -9.32 -7.06 1.99
C GLN A 35 -8.29 -6.98 0.85
N VAL A 36 -7.08 -6.56 1.18
CA VAL A 36 -5.98 -6.39 0.23
C VAL A 36 -4.94 -7.47 0.46
N HIS A 37 -4.27 -7.91 -0.60
CA HIS A 37 -3.18 -8.85 -0.42
C HIS A 37 -1.98 -8.17 0.29
N PRO A 38 -1.35 -8.79 1.31
CA PRO A 38 -0.21 -8.21 2.03
C PRO A 38 0.95 -7.80 1.11
N GLY A 39 1.15 -8.58 0.02
CA GLY A 39 2.13 -8.27 -1.02
C GLY A 39 1.85 -6.96 -1.76
N GLN A 40 0.58 -6.55 -1.91
CA GLN A 40 0.22 -5.26 -2.52
C GLN A 40 0.55 -4.10 -1.58
N ILE A 41 0.28 -4.26 -0.28
CA ILE A 41 0.62 -3.27 0.75
C ILE A 41 2.14 -3.04 0.78
N ARG A 42 2.93 -4.10 0.68
CA ARG A 42 4.40 -3.99 0.62
C ARG A 42 4.87 -3.22 -0.61
N ASN A 43 4.23 -3.43 -1.76
CA ASN A 43 4.51 -2.65 -2.97
C ASN A 43 4.11 -1.18 -2.80
N TRP A 44 2.93 -0.88 -2.23
CA TRP A 44 2.49 0.49 -2.02
C TRP A 44 3.36 1.25 -1.02
N LYS A 45 3.88 0.55 0.00
CA LYS A 45 4.87 1.11 0.92
C LYS A 45 6.14 1.54 0.17
N LYS A 46 6.64 0.70 -0.74
CA LYS A 46 7.78 1.05 -1.61
C LYS A 46 7.48 2.21 -2.55
N ASP A 47 6.31 2.19 -3.21
CA ASP A 47 5.89 3.26 -4.11
C ASP A 47 5.81 4.59 -3.36
N LEU A 48 5.24 4.60 -2.14
CA LEU A 48 5.14 5.81 -1.31
C LEU A 48 6.51 6.34 -0.88
N SER A 49 7.43 5.45 -0.48
CA SER A 49 8.81 5.83 -0.16
C SER A 49 9.52 6.47 -1.35
N PHE A 50 9.27 5.96 -2.56
CA PHE A 50 9.80 6.51 -3.80
C PHE A 50 9.25 7.93 -4.05
N TYR A 51 7.93 8.15 -3.91
CA TYR A 51 7.35 9.49 -3.99
C TYR A 51 7.92 10.46 -2.94
N LYS A 52 8.17 9.99 -1.72
CA LYS A 52 8.81 10.82 -0.67
C LYS A 52 10.24 11.21 -1.04
N ASN A 53 10.99 10.35 -1.72
CA ASN A 53 12.38 10.65 -2.09
C ASN A 53 12.51 11.60 -3.29
N ILE A 54 11.48 11.70 -4.14
CA ILE A 54 11.48 12.63 -5.28
C ILE A 54 11.05 14.05 -4.87
N VAL A 55 10.23 14.16 -3.83
CA VAL A 55 9.56 15.43 -3.44
C VAL A 55 10.25 16.16 -2.28
N TYR A 56 11.26 15.56 -1.64
CA TYR A 56 12.02 16.17 -0.54
C TYR A 56 13.52 16.15 -0.78
#